data_AF-A0A4Z0YQY3-F1
#
_entry.id   AF-A0A4Z0YQY3-F1
#
_cell.length_a   1.000
_cell.length_b   1.000
_cell.length_c   1.000
_cell.angle_alpha   90.00
_cell.angle_beta   90.00
_cell.angle_gamma   90.00
#
_symmetry.space_group_name_H-M   'P 1'
#
loop_
_entity.id
_entity.type
_entity.pdbx_description
1 polymer ?
#
loop_
_entity_poly.entity_id
_entity_poly.type
_entity_poly.pdbx_seq_one_letter_code
_entity_poly.pdbx_strand_id
1 'polypeptide(L)'
;MVAIKSITAIAALSLVNTAQAWYNDLPSCLSPFDPFVYTGCYDNGQTGQKEALTLRTDLDQQNMTVATCVSHCKVSTALLPEDQCTFPCTGNSSETCGGDTEINIWMDPTFPPLADQTDVSEYVPVGCWTDEATEGKALFYRQDSLDSSTMTTKDCLQSCLSGGFPFAGTEYGGECYCGVVVGNGTALATDASTCNMPCNGNSDETCGGPSRLSLYVAKDLESLEPCGTPPDTSSTITTPPATSTKPPTTSSTTTAPVCTTTTVTPSKCEYKVGKWCSNPVPEWKDKSSCLVSFSQCLLQSTSCFLKAGLPDALSCFQYTEWCTALDLYCLTKCVGTACDKPTFIKKSPPKGGNPPTTQTSTTACPTTVVTTTKTKTTTTPAPTSSCPVPTPTGICTQPTNKKYGYAPGKPVGGIPLPIVTCNNIKNDWNNGNVFKMYTDQNSQNCPTYTRPKCSSACVDACKTQFQQCESVYTDGCKKGLFNSPWKDADAACQAQYNDCLTINKNVKGDGKCTTWTC
;
A
#
# COMPACT_ATOMS: atom_id res chain seq x y z
N MET A 1 -50.93 42.01 -55.56
CA MET A 1 -49.73 42.18 -56.41
C MET A 1 -48.60 41.46 -55.69
N VAL A 2 -48.12 40.31 -56.21
CA VAL A 2 -46.81 40.14 -56.91
C VAL A 2 -45.64 40.46 -55.96
N ALA A 3 -44.58 39.67 -55.71
CA ALA A 3 -43.95 38.44 -56.24
C ALA A 3 -42.97 37.93 -55.16
N ILE A 4 -42.82 36.62 -54.88
CA ILE A 4 -41.85 35.64 -55.44
C ILE A 4 -40.34 35.94 -55.18
N LYS A 5 -39.74 35.06 -54.35
CA LYS A 5 -38.37 34.49 -54.31
C LYS A 5 -37.15 35.40 -54.11
N SER A 6 -36.28 35.04 -53.14
CA SER A 6 -35.09 34.21 -53.42
C SER A 6 -34.26 33.88 -52.17
N ILE A 7 -33.60 32.74 -52.27
CA ILE A 7 -32.78 31.98 -51.31
C ILE A 7 -31.35 32.53 -51.28
N THR A 8 -30.73 32.66 -50.08
CA THR A 8 -29.40 32.12 -49.75
C THR A 8 -29.02 32.30 -48.28
N ALA A 9 -28.27 31.31 -47.78
CA ALA A 9 -27.85 31.04 -46.41
C ALA A 9 -26.86 32.07 -45.82
N ILE A 10 -26.70 32.07 -44.49
CA ILE A 10 -25.47 31.64 -43.78
C ILE A 10 -25.70 31.72 -42.26
N ALA A 11 -25.28 30.64 -41.61
CA ALA A 11 -25.01 30.38 -40.20
C ALA A 11 -25.07 31.54 -39.18
N ALA A 12 -25.74 31.28 -38.05
CA ALA A 12 -25.11 31.16 -36.73
C ALA A 12 -26.19 31.16 -35.63
N LEU A 13 -26.94 30.06 -35.50
CA LEU A 13 -27.51 29.71 -34.21
C LEU A 13 -26.41 28.94 -33.47
N SER A 14 -25.53 29.69 -32.80
CA SER A 14 -24.67 29.13 -31.77
C SER A 14 -25.57 28.59 -30.68
N LEU A 15 -25.88 27.29 -30.79
CA LEU A 15 -26.16 26.44 -29.65
C LEU A 15 -24.99 26.62 -28.69
N VAL A 16 -25.17 27.47 -27.68
CA VAL A 16 -24.36 27.37 -26.47
C VAL A 16 -24.87 26.11 -25.78
N ASN A 17 -24.38 24.95 -26.22
CA ASN A 17 -24.26 23.83 -25.31
C ASN A 17 -23.27 24.31 -24.25
N THR A 18 -23.79 24.78 -23.13
CA THR A 18 -23.01 24.78 -21.90
C THR A 18 -22.73 23.32 -21.59
N ALA A 19 -21.65 22.79 -22.15
CA ALA A 19 -20.98 21.65 -21.56
C ALA A 19 -20.51 22.13 -20.19
N GLN A 20 -21.30 21.83 -19.16
CA GLN A 20 -20.78 21.90 -17.82
C GLN A 20 -19.84 20.70 -17.69
N ALA A 21 -18.55 20.95 -17.91
CA ALA A 21 -17.52 20.03 -17.44
C ALA A 21 -17.59 20.08 -15.91
N TRP A 22 -18.24 19.08 -15.30
CA TRP A 22 -18.14 18.88 -13.88
C TRP A 22 -16.79 18.22 -13.63
N TYR A 23 -15.75 19.03 -13.53
CA TYR A 23 -14.49 18.57 -12.95
C TYR A 23 -14.73 18.46 -11.45
N ASN A 24 -15.05 17.24 -11.00
CA ASN A 24 -14.97 16.95 -9.57
C ASN A 24 -13.49 16.79 -9.26
N ASP A 25 -12.91 17.78 -8.57
CA ASP A 25 -11.65 17.58 -7.88
C ASP A 25 -11.83 16.35 -6.98
N LEU A 26 -11.10 15.27 -7.29
CA LEU A 26 -10.98 14.15 -6.37
C LEU A 26 -10.51 14.73 -5.04
N PRO A 27 -11.14 14.38 -3.91
CA PRO A 27 -10.73 14.91 -2.61
C PRO A 27 -9.23 14.65 -2.42
N SER A 28 -8.53 15.64 -1.86
CA SER A 28 -7.09 15.55 -1.61
C SER A 28 -6.77 14.25 -0.88
N CYS A 29 -5.83 13.47 -1.41
CA CYS A 29 -5.38 12.24 -0.77
C CYS A 29 -5.07 12.52 0.72
N LEU A 30 -5.58 11.68 1.63
CA LEU A 30 -5.36 11.81 3.07
C LEU A 30 -3.88 11.62 3.46
N SER A 31 -3.08 11.07 2.54
CA SER A 31 -1.62 10.96 2.56
C SER A 31 -1.03 11.70 1.36
N PRO A 32 0.25 12.15 1.42
CA PRO A 32 0.94 12.67 0.26
C PRO A 32 0.88 11.65 -0.88
N PHE A 33 0.46 12.12 -2.06
CA PHE A 33 0.43 11.36 -3.29
C PHE A 33 1.80 10.70 -3.54
N ASP A 34 1.86 9.37 -3.70
CA ASP A 34 3.10 8.69 -4.07
C ASP A 34 3.41 9.00 -5.55
N PRO A 35 4.51 9.69 -5.87
CA PRO A 35 4.77 10.14 -7.23
C PRO A 35 4.88 8.93 -8.17
N PHE A 36 4.15 9.00 -9.30
CA PHE A 36 4.28 7.98 -10.34
C PHE A 36 5.73 7.83 -10.76
N VAL A 37 6.14 6.59 -10.98
CA VAL A 37 7.50 6.25 -11.36
C VAL A 37 7.58 6.31 -12.87
N TYR A 38 8.51 7.10 -13.39
CA TYR A 38 8.82 7.10 -14.82
C TYR A 38 9.27 5.69 -15.24
N THR A 39 8.56 5.11 -16.20
CA THR A 39 8.79 3.74 -16.66
C THR A 39 9.55 3.67 -17.97
N GLY A 40 9.80 4.80 -18.63
CA GLY A 40 10.55 4.87 -19.87
C GLY A 40 9.82 5.57 -21.01
N CYS A 41 10.51 5.61 -22.14
CA CYS A 41 10.00 6.05 -23.43
C CYS A 41 9.47 4.83 -24.19
N TYR A 42 8.35 4.96 -24.87
CA TYR A 42 7.67 3.87 -25.55
C TYR A 42 7.25 4.31 -26.94
N ASP A 43 7.29 3.38 -27.90
CA ASP A 43 6.72 3.61 -29.23
C ASP A 43 5.21 3.77 -29.08
N ASN A 44 4.64 4.87 -29.55
CA ASN A 44 3.21 5.10 -29.50
C ASN A 44 2.48 4.70 -30.80
N GLY A 45 3.17 4.01 -31.71
CA GLY A 45 2.61 3.49 -32.96
C GLY A 45 2.34 4.56 -34.01
N GLN A 46 2.52 4.21 -35.29
CA GLN A 46 2.07 5.03 -36.42
C GLN A 46 0.58 4.78 -36.73
N THR A 47 -0.07 5.70 -37.45
CA THR A 47 -1.48 5.61 -37.89
C THR A 47 -1.85 4.20 -38.37
N GLY A 48 -2.66 3.47 -37.59
CA GLY A 48 -3.08 2.09 -37.89
C GLY A 48 -2.36 0.96 -37.13
N GLN A 49 -1.44 1.28 -36.20
CA GLN A 49 -0.81 0.32 -35.27
C GLN A 49 -1.35 0.48 -33.83
N LYS A 50 -1.08 -0.52 -32.96
CA LYS A 50 -1.48 -0.47 -31.54
C LYS A 50 -0.70 0.62 -30.82
N GLU A 51 -1.41 1.63 -30.31
CA GLU A 51 -0.84 2.71 -29.48
C GLU A 51 -0.31 2.16 -28.16
N ALA A 52 0.68 2.84 -27.58
CA ALA A 52 1.18 2.49 -26.25
C ALA A 52 0.09 2.70 -25.20
N LEU A 53 -0.53 3.88 -25.17
CA LEU A 53 -1.75 4.14 -24.38
C LEU A 53 -2.97 4.00 -25.27
N THR A 54 -3.90 3.10 -24.95
CA THR A 54 -5.17 2.96 -25.71
C THR A 54 -6.20 4.06 -25.34
N LEU A 55 -5.93 4.84 -24.29
CA LEU A 55 -6.80 5.91 -23.80
C LEU A 55 -6.07 7.26 -23.94
N ARG A 56 -6.68 8.19 -24.70
CA ARG A 56 -6.25 9.59 -24.75
C ARG A 56 -7.26 10.42 -23.99
N THR A 57 -6.76 11.27 -23.10
CA THR A 57 -7.60 12.18 -22.33
C THR A 57 -8.02 13.37 -23.19
N ASP A 58 -9.13 14.01 -22.84
CA ASP A 58 -9.61 15.27 -23.42
C ASP A 58 -8.96 16.51 -22.76
N LEU A 59 -7.88 16.30 -22.00
CA LEU A 59 -7.15 17.35 -21.30
C LEU A 59 -6.58 18.38 -22.28
N ASP A 60 -6.48 19.63 -21.80
CA ASP A 60 -5.95 20.74 -22.59
C ASP A 60 -4.48 20.51 -22.95
N GLN A 61 -4.25 20.22 -24.23
CA GLN A 61 -2.91 19.96 -24.78
C GLN A 61 -2.03 21.21 -24.81
N GLN A 62 -2.62 22.40 -24.69
CA GLN A 62 -1.87 23.67 -24.70
C GLN A 62 -1.23 23.99 -23.34
N ASN A 63 -1.62 23.29 -22.26
CA ASN A 63 -1.13 23.51 -20.91
C ASN A 63 -0.84 22.18 -20.18
N MET A 64 -0.20 21.25 -20.88
CA MET A 64 0.07 19.90 -20.38
C MET A 64 1.36 19.86 -19.54
N THR A 65 1.31 19.22 -18.38
CA THR A 65 2.48 18.87 -17.55
C THR A 65 2.53 17.37 -17.31
N VAL A 66 3.66 16.84 -16.85
CA VAL A 66 3.75 15.42 -16.43
C VAL A 66 2.72 15.15 -15.34
N ALA A 67 2.63 16.00 -14.31
CA ALA A 67 1.67 15.85 -13.22
C ALA A 67 0.20 15.80 -13.72
N THR A 68 -0.16 16.67 -14.68
CA THR A 68 -1.50 16.69 -15.29
C THR A 68 -1.80 15.42 -16.07
N CYS A 69 -0.87 14.98 -16.93
CA CYS A 69 -1.02 13.76 -17.75
C CYS A 69 -1.16 12.51 -16.88
N VAL A 70 -0.30 12.41 -15.88
CA VAL A 70 -0.16 11.26 -15.01
C VAL A 70 -1.36 11.06 -14.09
N SER A 71 -2.09 12.13 -13.75
CA SER A 71 -3.33 12.04 -12.98
C SER A 71 -4.48 11.29 -13.67
N HIS A 72 -4.33 10.87 -14.94
CA HIS A 72 -5.43 10.32 -15.75
C HIS A 72 -5.12 9.02 -16.54
N CYS A 73 -3.93 8.40 -16.44
CA CYS A 73 -3.53 7.31 -17.38
C CYS A 73 -2.83 6.09 -16.76
N LYS A 74 -2.90 4.92 -17.43
CA LYS A 74 -2.11 3.68 -17.14
C LYS A 74 -1.85 2.77 -18.35
N VAL A 75 -0.61 2.20 -18.41
CA VAL A 75 0.17 1.46 -19.48
C VAL A 75 0.48 -0.04 -19.45
N SER A 76 0.48 -0.76 -20.60
CA SER A 76 1.40 -1.87 -20.97
C SER A 76 1.89 -1.83 -22.45
N THR A 77 3.19 -1.57 -22.74
CA THR A 77 3.89 -1.83 -24.05
C THR A 77 5.44 -1.92 -23.90
N ALA A 78 6.21 -1.93 -25.01
CA ALA A 78 7.66 -2.20 -25.05
C ALA A 78 8.55 -0.94 -25.06
N LEU A 79 9.64 -0.99 -24.27
CA LEU A 79 10.60 0.08 -23.99
C LEU A 79 11.46 0.50 -25.21
N LEU A 80 11.57 1.81 -25.45
CA LEU A 80 12.49 2.46 -26.39
C LEU A 80 13.64 3.21 -25.66
N PRO A 81 14.75 3.52 -26.36
CA PRO A 81 15.81 4.40 -25.86
C PRO A 81 15.30 5.80 -25.46
N GLU A 82 15.84 6.37 -24.36
CA GLU A 82 15.36 7.63 -23.77
C GLU A 82 15.59 8.88 -24.62
N ASP A 83 16.53 8.84 -25.58
CA ASP A 83 16.87 9.96 -26.45
C ASP A 83 15.78 10.28 -27.50
N GLN A 84 14.73 9.47 -27.57
CA GLN A 84 13.61 9.66 -28.49
C GLN A 84 12.43 10.41 -27.86
N CYS A 85 12.36 10.52 -26.52
CA CYS A 85 11.30 11.27 -25.82
C CYS A 85 11.82 12.61 -25.28
N THR A 86 12.10 13.57 -26.17
CA THR A 86 12.78 14.84 -25.83
C THR A 86 11.91 16.08 -25.89
N PHE A 87 10.63 15.96 -26.22
CA PHE A 87 9.76 17.12 -26.40
C PHE A 87 9.45 17.78 -25.05
N PRO A 88 9.63 19.09 -24.91
CA PRO A 88 9.28 19.78 -23.66
C PRO A 88 7.76 19.82 -23.47
N CYS A 89 7.30 19.65 -22.24
CA CYS A 89 5.88 19.80 -21.92
C CYS A 89 5.42 21.26 -22.14
N THR A 90 4.20 21.45 -22.67
CA THR A 90 3.66 22.79 -23.02
C THR A 90 3.38 23.64 -21.79
N GLY A 91 2.98 23.03 -20.67
CA GLY A 91 2.76 23.69 -19.38
C GLY A 91 4.00 23.81 -18.49
N ASN A 92 5.06 23.03 -18.76
CA ASN A 92 6.33 23.12 -18.04
C ASN A 92 7.50 22.66 -18.93
N SER A 93 8.24 23.62 -19.51
CA SER A 93 9.35 23.32 -20.42
C SER A 93 10.57 22.67 -19.74
N SER A 94 10.56 22.50 -18.42
CA SER A 94 11.60 21.79 -17.68
C SER A 94 11.34 20.28 -17.58
N GLU A 95 10.18 19.83 -18.06
CA GLU A 95 9.76 18.42 -18.10
C GLU A 95 9.70 17.92 -19.56
N THR A 96 9.82 16.60 -19.74
CA THR A 96 9.71 15.93 -21.05
C THR A 96 8.37 15.22 -21.20
N CYS A 97 7.72 15.41 -22.35
CA CYS A 97 6.38 14.93 -22.69
C CYS A 97 6.34 14.30 -24.10
N GLY A 98 7.08 13.20 -24.28
CA GLY A 98 7.06 12.36 -25.48
C GLY A 98 7.98 12.82 -26.60
N GLY A 99 7.65 12.41 -27.82
CA GLY A 99 8.30 12.73 -29.08
C GLY A 99 7.27 12.83 -30.22
N ASP A 100 7.74 12.75 -31.47
CA ASP A 100 6.87 12.82 -32.65
C ASP A 100 5.96 11.58 -32.76
N THR A 101 6.50 10.40 -32.47
CA THR A 101 5.78 9.11 -32.44
C THR A 101 5.96 8.35 -31.13
N GLU A 102 6.60 8.96 -30.16
CA GLU A 102 7.01 8.35 -28.90
C GLU A 102 6.26 8.95 -27.71
N ILE A 103 6.05 8.15 -26.68
CA ILE A 103 5.39 8.59 -25.45
C ILE A 103 6.20 8.20 -24.22
N ASN A 104 6.36 9.14 -23.30
CA ASN A 104 6.84 8.83 -21.96
C ASN A 104 5.70 8.20 -21.16
N ILE A 105 5.98 7.12 -20.44
CA ILE A 105 4.97 6.45 -19.60
C ILE A 105 5.42 6.50 -18.15
N TRP A 106 4.48 6.80 -17.26
CA TRP A 106 4.67 6.77 -15.83
C TRP A 106 3.68 5.78 -15.23
N MET A 107 4.14 4.96 -14.28
CA MET A 107 3.32 3.98 -13.59
C MET A 107 3.04 4.40 -12.18
N ASP A 108 1.82 4.14 -11.73
CA ASP A 108 1.49 4.22 -10.32
C ASP A 108 2.14 3.03 -9.61
N PRO A 109 3.14 3.26 -8.73
CA PRO A 109 3.84 2.17 -8.05
C PRO A 109 2.98 1.45 -7.00
N THR A 110 1.75 1.92 -6.74
CA THR A 110 0.83 1.32 -5.77
C THR A 110 0.05 0.16 -6.34
N PHE A 111 0.09 -0.02 -7.66
CA PHE A 111 -0.48 -1.18 -8.32
C PHE A 111 0.56 -2.31 -8.40
N PRO A 112 0.17 -3.54 -8.07
CA PRO A 112 1.08 -4.68 -8.15
C PRO A 112 1.46 -4.97 -9.61
N PRO A 113 2.71 -5.38 -9.87
CA PRO A 113 3.17 -5.68 -11.22
C PRO A 113 2.43 -6.87 -11.83
N LEU A 114 2.07 -6.77 -13.12
CA LEU A 114 1.31 -7.77 -13.89
C LEU A 114 2.03 -9.12 -14.09
N ALA A 115 3.28 -9.24 -13.66
CA ALA A 115 4.17 -10.32 -14.05
C ALA A 115 3.85 -11.69 -13.43
N ASP A 116 2.96 -11.76 -12.43
CA ASP A 116 2.64 -13.01 -11.71
C ASP A 116 1.20 -13.49 -11.86
N GLN A 117 0.35 -12.76 -12.59
CA GLN A 117 -1.10 -13.00 -12.54
C GLN A 117 -1.60 -13.85 -13.71
N THR A 118 -1.84 -15.14 -13.44
CA THR A 118 -2.29 -16.13 -14.44
C THR A 118 -3.61 -16.82 -14.11
N ASP A 119 -4.21 -16.57 -12.93
CA ASP A 119 -5.41 -17.25 -12.50
C ASP A 119 -6.58 -16.29 -12.25
N VAL A 120 -7.67 -16.47 -13.01
CA VAL A 120 -8.93 -15.75 -12.84
C VAL A 120 -9.64 -16.08 -11.52
N SER A 121 -9.20 -17.11 -10.79
CA SER A 121 -9.75 -17.47 -9.47
C SER A 121 -9.59 -16.37 -8.41
N GLU A 122 -8.75 -15.37 -8.67
CA GLU A 122 -8.57 -14.19 -7.82
C GLU A 122 -9.74 -13.20 -7.91
N TYR A 123 -10.55 -13.27 -8.97
CA TYR A 123 -11.73 -12.42 -9.10
C TYR A 123 -12.89 -12.93 -8.26
N VAL A 124 -13.30 -12.12 -7.29
CA VAL A 124 -14.44 -12.38 -6.41
C VAL A 124 -15.65 -11.58 -6.90
N PRO A 125 -16.85 -12.18 -6.99
CA PRO A 125 -18.07 -11.45 -7.35
C PRO A 125 -18.40 -10.39 -6.28
N VAL A 126 -18.64 -9.16 -6.73
CA VAL A 126 -18.99 -8.00 -5.90
C VAL A 126 -20.50 -7.76 -5.88
N GLY A 127 -21.19 -8.16 -6.95
CA GLY A 127 -22.66 -8.10 -7.04
C GLY A 127 -23.14 -7.52 -8.36
N CYS A 128 -24.44 -7.23 -8.42
CA CYS A 128 -25.09 -6.60 -9.57
C CYS A 128 -25.05 -5.08 -9.42
N TRP A 129 -24.53 -4.35 -10.41
CA TRP A 129 -24.37 -2.90 -10.39
C TRP A 129 -25.15 -2.24 -11.53
N THR A 130 -25.60 -1.00 -11.33
CA THR A 130 -26.24 -0.20 -12.38
C THR A 130 -25.22 0.26 -13.43
N ASP A 131 -25.53 0.09 -14.72
CA ASP A 131 -24.68 0.52 -15.84
C ASP A 131 -25.48 1.35 -16.87
N GLU A 132 -25.92 2.53 -16.44
CA GLU A 132 -26.81 3.39 -17.22
C GLU A 132 -25.99 4.46 -17.95
N ALA A 133 -25.87 4.40 -19.29
CA ALA A 133 -25.01 5.30 -20.06
C ALA A 133 -25.28 6.81 -19.88
N THR A 134 -26.45 7.18 -19.34
CA THR A 134 -26.84 8.58 -19.08
C THR A 134 -26.58 9.04 -17.64
N GLU A 135 -26.49 8.12 -16.68
CA GLU A 135 -26.28 8.42 -15.25
C GLU A 135 -24.89 8.00 -14.76
N GLY A 136 -24.27 7.01 -15.40
CA GLY A 136 -22.91 6.53 -15.14
C GLY A 136 -22.66 5.14 -15.71
N LYS A 137 -21.49 4.92 -16.30
CA LYS A 137 -20.97 3.59 -16.64
C LYS A 137 -20.17 3.04 -15.46
N ALA A 138 -20.45 1.80 -15.06
CA ALA A 138 -19.80 1.13 -13.95
C ALA A 138 -18.35 0.81 -14.29
N LEU A 139 -18.08 0.30 -15.50
CA LEU A 139 -16.75 0.08 -16.04
C LEU A 139 -16.65 0.60 -17.47
N PHE A 140 -15.54 1.27 -17.80
CA PHE A 140 -15.40 2.00 -19.06
C PHE A 140 -14.70 1.22 -20.18
N TYR A 141 -13.94 0.16 -19.89
CA TYR A 141 -13.11 -0.51 -20.89
C TYR A 141 -13.76 -1.78 -21.45
N ARG A 142 -14.56 -1.62 -22.51
CA ARG A 142 -15.21 -2.75 -23.21
C ARG A 142 -14.17 -3.63 -23.93
N GLN A 143 -14.30 -4.95 -23.80
CA GLN A 143 -13.42 -5.93 -24.47
C GLN A 143 -13.99 -6.33 -25.84
N ASP A 144 -13.91 -5.43 -26.82
CA ASP A 144 -14.47 -5.64 -28.16
C ASP A 144 -13.78 -6.76 -28.97
N SER A 145 -12.58 -7.19 -28.55
CA SER A 145 -11.88 -8.33 -29.16
C SER A 145 -12.43 -9.70 -28.76
N LEU A 146 -13.29 -9.76 -27.74
CA LEU A 146 -13.97 -10.99 -27.35
C LEU A 146 -15.19 -11.20 -28.27
N ASP A 147 -15.40 -12.44 -28.70
CA ASP A 147 -16.59 -12.79 -29.48
C ASP A 147 -17.83 -12.79 -28.59
N SER A 148 -18.69 -11.79 -28.79
CA SER A 148 -19.95 -11.64 -28.05
C SER A 148 -20.87 -12.86 -28.13
N SER A 149 -20.77 -13.68 -29.19
CA SER A 149 -21.62 -14.86 -29.39
C SER A 149 -21.17 -16.07 -28.57
N THR A 150 -19.92 -16.11 -28.13
CA THR A 150 -19.35 -17.19 -27.33
C THR A 150 -18.86 -16.72 -25.97
N MET A 151 -19.32 -15.55 -25.53
CA MET A 151 -18.86 -14.90 -24.31
C MET A 151 -19.20 -15.73 -23.06
N THR A 152 -18.21 -15.98 -22.20
CA THR A 152 -18.39 -16.55 -20.85
C THR A 152 -17.78 -15.66 -19.77
N THR A 153 -18.25 -15.76 -18.52
CA THR A 153 -17.68 -14.98 -17.41
C THR A 153 -16.16 -15.13 -17.35
N LYS A 154 -15.68 -16.36 -17.50
CA LYS A 154 -14.25 -16.69 -17.51
C LYS A 154 -13.46 -15.92 -18.58
N ASP A 155 -13.98 -15.82 -19.80
CA ASP A 155 -13.29 -15.11 -20.88
C ASP A 155 -13.13 -13.62 -20.57
N CYS A 156 -14.16 -13.03 -19.94
CA CYS A 156 -14.09 -11.64 -19.52
C CYS A 156 -13.07 -11.42 -18.41
N LEU A 157 -13.13 -12.24 -17.35
CA LEU A 157 -12.16 -12.18 -16.25
C LEU A 157 -10.73 -12.37 -16.77
N GLN A 158 -10.53 -13.31 -17.70
CA GLN A 158 -9.22 -13.57 -18.29
C GLN A 158 -8.72 -12.38 -19.11
N SER A 159 -9.59 -11.75 -19.91
CA SER A 159 -9.23 -10.57 -20.70
C SER A 159 -8.87 -9.39 -19.80
N CYS A 160 -9.65 -9.15 -18.74
CA CYS A 160 -9.38 -8.10 -17.77
C CYS A 160 -8.12 -8.37 -16.95
N LEU A 161 -7.86 -9.62 -16.57
CA LEU A 161 -6.64 -10.05 -15.89
C LEU A 161 -5.41 -9.81 -16.77
N SER A 162 -5.47 -10.22 -18.03
CA SER A 162 -4.39 -9.99 -19.00
C SER A 162 -4.15 -8.51 -19.30
N GLY A 163 -5.18 -7.68 -19.14
CA GLY A 163 -5.07 -6.22 -19.19
C GLY A 163 -4.64 -5.55 -17.89
N GLY A 164 -4.53 -6.31 -16.79
CA GLY A 164 -4.12 -5.78 -15.48
C GLY A 164 -5.18 -4.98 -14.74
N PHE A 165 -6.45 -5.23 -15.03
CA PHE A 165 -7.55 -4.49 -14.42
C PHE A 165 -8.00 -5.14 -13.11
N PRO A 166 -8.13 -4.41 -11.99
CA PRO A 166 -8.70 -4.97 -10.77
C PRO A 166 -10.19 -5.26 -10.89
N PHE A 167 -10.92 -4.54 -11.74
CA PHE A 167 -12.35 -4.74 -11.94
C PHE A 167 -12.64 -5.34 -13.31
N ALA A 168 -13.54 -6.30 -13.32
CA ALA A 168 -14.09 -6.92 -14.50
C ALA A 168 -15.61 -7.00 -14.35
N GLY A 169 -16.35 -6.93 -15.46
CA GLY A 169 -17.79 -7.03 -15.41
C GLY A 169 -18.40 -7.52 -16.70
N THR A 170 -19.47 -8.28 -16.56
CA THR A 170 -20.23 -8.82 -17.70
C THR A 170 -21.60 -8.14 -17.79
N GLU A 171 -21.99 -7.79 -19.00
CA GLU A 171 -23.28 -7.13 -19.28
C GLU A 171 -23.95 -7.79 -20.48
N TYR A 172 -25.28 -7.71 -20.50
CA TYR A 172 -26.12 -8.06 -21.64
C TYR A 172 -25.88 -9.46 -22.27
N GLY A 173 -25.38 -10.43 -21.49
CA GLY A 173 -25.12 -11.81 -21.93
C GLY A 173 -23.88 -11.98 -22.82
N GLY A 174 -23.43 -10.92 -23.50
CA GLY A 174 -22.36 -10.98 -24.51
C GLY A 174 -21.28 -9.92 -24.38
N GLU A 175 -21.37 -9.04 -23.38
CA GLU A 175 -20.48 -7.90 -23.23
C GLU A 175 -19.55 -8.08 -22.04
N CYS A 176 -18.33 -7.58 -22.18
CA CYS A 176 -17.31 -7.61 -21.16
C CYS A 176 -16.70 -6.23 -21.01
N TYR A 177 -16.52 -5.80 -19.77
CA TYR A 177 -15.95 -4.52 -19.39
C TYR A 177 -14.88 -4.70 -18.33
N CYS A 178 -13.81 -3.93 -18.40
CA CYS A 178 -12.76 -3.88 -17.39
C CYS A 178 -12.62 -2.45 -16.86
N GLY A 179 -12.01 -2.31 -15.69
CA GLY A 179 -11.69 -1.00 -15.14
C GLY A 179 -10.74 -1.06 -13.96
N VAL A 180 -10.17 0.10 -13.65
CA VAL A 180 -9.33 0.32 -12.47
C VAL A 180 -10.08 0.98 -11.32
N VAL A 181 -11.25 1.52 -11.60
CA VAL A 181 -12.19 2.14 -10.67
C VAL A 181 -13.61 1.83 -11.13
N VAL A 182 -14.56 1.86 -10.20
CA VAL A 182 -15.99 1.84 -10.52
C VAL A 182 -16.46 3.27 -10.78
N GLY A 183 -17.18 3.50 -11.87
CA GLY A 183 -17.58 4.84 -12.29
C GLY A 183 -18.58 5.52 -11.34
N ASN A 184 -18.43 6.84 -11.20
CA ASN A 184 -19.36 7.68 -10.45
C ASN A 184 -20.77 7.62 -11.05
N GLY A 185 -21.79 7.77 -10.19
CA GLY A 185 -23.19 7.68 -10.59
C GLY A 185 -23.72 6.24 -10.71
N THR A 186 -22.88 5.25 -10.44
CA THR A 186 -23.31 3.84 -10.35
C THR A 186 -23.44 3.37 -8.91
N ALA A 187 -24.30 2.39 -8.68
CA ALA A 187 -24.54 1.81 -7.38
C ALA A 187 -24.85 0.31 -7.49
N LEU A 188 -24.76 -0.38 -6.36
CA LEU A 188 -25.30 -1.73 -6.23
C LEU A 188 -26.80 -1.71 -6.57
N ALA A 189 -27.23 -2.55 -7.50
CA ALA A 189 -28.61 -2.65 -7.91
C ALA A 189 -29.49 -3.06 -6.71
N THR A 190 -30.64 -2.41 -6.57
CA THR A 190 -31.61 -2.70 -5.50
C THR A 190 -32.19 -4.12 -5.58
N ASP A 191 -32.21 -4.68 -6.79
CA ASP A 191 -32.60 -6.06 -7.05
C ASP A 191 -31.47 -6.79 -7.81
N ALA A 192 -30.78 -7.67 -7.09
CA ALA A 192 -29.70 -8.47 -7.64
C ALA A 192 -30.17 -9.46 -8.73
N SER A 193 -31.46 -9.78 -8.79
CA SER A 193 -32.02 -10.65 -9.83
C SER A 193 -32.07 -9.98 -11.20
N THR A 194 -31.77 -8.68 -11.29
CA THR A 194 -31.66 -7.97 -12.57
C THR A 194 -30.37 -8.30 -13.33
N CYS A 195 -29.39 -8.96 -12.69
CA CYS A 195 -28.22 -9.55 -13.34
C CYS A 195 -28.40 -11.07 -13.55
N ASN A 196 -29.44 -11.46 -14.29
CA ASN A 196 -29.81 -12.87 -14.49
C ASN A 196 -29.78 -13.31 -15.96
N MET A 197 -29.24 -12.50 -16.88
CA MET A 197 -29.17 -12.90 -18.27
C MET A 197 -28.11 -13.99 -18.45
N PRO A 198 -28.43 -15.10 -19.13
CA PRO A 198 -27.46 -16.15 -19.41
C PRO A 198 -26.30 -15.61 -20.25
N CYS A 199 -25.10 -16.10 -20.03
CA CYS A 199 -23.98 -15.82 -20.91
C CYS A 199 -24.21 -16.48 -22.28
N ASN A 200 -23.87 -15.79 -23.37
CA ASN A 200 -24.07 -16.29 -24.74
C ASN A 200 -23.26 -17.57 -25.02
N GLY A 201 -22.05 -17.68 -24.45
CA GLY A 201 -21.18 -18.85 -24.57
C GLY A 201 -21.45 -19.96 -23.55
N ASN A 202 -22.18 -19.67 -22.47
CA ASN A 202 -22.52 -20.65 -21.45
C ASN A 202 -23.83 -20.27 -20.74
N SER A 203 -24.93 -20.95 -21.07
CA SER A 203 -26.26 -20.66 -20.49
C SER A 203 -26.40 -21.01 -19.00
N ASP A 204 -25.44 -21.77 -18.44
CA ASP A 204 -25.42 -22.13 -17.02
C ASP A 204 -24.79 -21.03 -16.14
N GLU A 205 -24.23 -19.99 -16.76
CA GLU A 205 -23.66 -18.81 -16.10
C GLU A 205 -24.51 -17.55 -16.38
N THR A 206 -24.43 -16.56 -15.49
CA THR A 206 -25.11 -15.27 -15.64
C THR A 206 -24.12 -14.16 -15.99
N CYS A 207 -24.39 -13.42 -17.06
CA CYS A 207 -23.57 -12.33 -17.58
C CYS A 207 -24.31 -10.99 -17.57
N GLY A 208 -24.65 -10.52 -16.37
CA GLY A 208 -25.31 -9.23 -16.15
C GLY A 208 -26.78 -9.21 -16.60
N GLY A 209 -27.23 -8.05 -17.04
CA GLY A 209 -28.56 -7.79 -17.57
C GLY A 209 -28.63 -6.45 -18.30
N PRO A 210 -29.81 -6.02 -18.78
CA PRO A 210 -29.96 -4.73 -19.46
C PRO A 210 -29.58 -3.58 -18.54
N SER A 211 -28.51 -2.84 -18.86
CA SER A 211 -27.99 -1.75 -18.03
C SER A 211 -27.61 -2.23 -16.61
N ARG A 212 -27.22 -3.49 -16.49
CA ARG A 212 -26.88 -4.16 -15.23
C ARG A 212 -25.61 -4.97 -15.39
N LEU A 213 -24.56 -4.56 -14.70
CA LEU A 213 -23.25 -5.18 -14.77
C LEU A 213 -23.08 -6.18 -13.61
N SER A 214 -22.78 -7.43 -13.92
CA SER A 214 -22.25 -8.38 -12.93
C SER A 214 -20.79 -8.02 -12.67
N LEU A 215 -20.49 -7.42 -11.52
CA LEU A 215 -19.16 -6.89 -11.19
C LEU A 215 -18.32 -7.90 -10.40
N TYR A 216 -17.05 -8.00 -10.76
CA TYR A 216 -16.03 -8.84 -10.13
C TYR A 216 -14.79 -8.02 -9.79
N VAL A 217 -14.09 -8.40 -8.73
CA VAL A 217 -12.87 -7.72 -8.29
C VAL A 217 -11.74 -8.70 -7.99
N ALA A 218 -10.57 -8.44 -8.57
CA ALA A 218 -9.30 -9.03 -8.19
C ALA A 218 -8.63 -8.12 -7.15
N LYS A 219 -8.80 -8.45 -5.87
CA LYS A 219 -8.30 -7.63 -4.75
C LYS A 219 -6.78 -7.47 -4.78
N ASP A 220 -6.09 -8.47 -5.28
CA ASP A 220 -4.63 -8.47 -5.41
C ASP A 220 -4.15 -7.62 -6.59
N LEU A 221 -5.06 -6.95 -7.32
CA LEU A 221 -4.79 -5.95 -8.36
C LEU A 221 -5.29 -4.55 -7.99
N GLU A 222 -5.97 -4.40 -6.85
CA GLU A 222 -6.46 -3.09 -6.38
C GLU A 222 -5.27 -2.19 -6.02
N SER A 223 -5.45 -0.87 -6.18
CA SER A 223 -4.48 0.09 -5.64
C SER A 223 -4.37 -0.10 -4.14
N LEU A 224 -3.15 -0.08 -3.63
CA LEU A 224 -2.88 -0.09 -2.20
C LEU A 224 -3.07 1.30 -1.54
N GLU A 225 -3.47 2.33 -2.29
CA GLU A 225 -3.80 3.66 -1.74
C GLU A 225 -5.23 3.75 -1.20
N PRO A 226 -5.47 4.50 -0.12
CA PRO A 226 -6.80 4.80 0.39
C PRO A 226 -7.43 5.96 -0.39
N CYS A 227 -7.60 5.86 -1.70
CA CYS A 227 -8.49 6.76 -2.44
C CYS A 227 -9.93 6.24 -2.38
N GLY A 228 -10.44 6.11 -1.16
CA GLY A 228 -11.84 5.80 -0.85
C GLY A 228 -12.36 6.77 0.20
N THR A 229 -13.42 7.49 -0.13
CA THR A 229 -14.09 8.49 0.72
C THR A 229 -14.39 7.98 2.15
N PRO A 230 -13.95 8.66 3.22
CA PRO A 230 -14.67 8.67 4.49
C PRO A 230 -15.95 9.52 4.35
N PRO A 231 -17.03 9.25 5.12
CA PRO A 231 -18.27 10.03 5.03
C PRO A 231 -18.04 11.49 5.44
N ASP A 232 -18.57 12.43 4.64
CA ASP A 232 -18.45 13.87 4.79
C ASP A 232 -18.72 14.37 6.22
N THR A 233 -17.81 15.20 6.75
CA THR A 233 -18.17 16.17 7.80
C THR A 233 -17.52 17.52 7.47
N SER A 234 -18.36 18.42 6.96
CA SER A 234 -18.07 19.80 6.61
C SER A 234 -17.51 20.60 7.79
N SER A 235 -16.53 21.50 7.55
CA SER A 235 -16.66 22.94 7.86
C SER A 235 -15.36 23.77 7.65
N THR A 236 -15.48 24.69 6.69
CA THR A 236 -15.04 26.12 6.67
C THR A 236 -13.56 26.53 6.78
N ILE A 237 -13.13 27.12 5.65
CA ILE A 237 -11.91 27.89 5.37
C ILE A 237 -12.06 29.34 5.88
N THR A 238 -10.97 29.99 6.28
CA THR A 238 -10.86 31.46 6.20
C THR A 238 -9.46 31.90 5.81
N THR A 239 -9.41 32.70 4.75
CA THR A 239 -8.24 33.25 4.03
C THR A 239 -7.59 34.45 4.75
N PRO A 240 -6.31 34.78 4.47
CA PRO A 240 -5.57 35.89 5.06
C PRO A 240 -5.55 37.15 4.17
N PRO A 241 -5.22 38.35 4.70
CA PRO A 241 -4.82 39.49 3.87
C PRO A 241 -3.31 39.79 3.94
N ALA A 242 -2.82 40.25 2.78
CA ALA A 242 -1.48 40.68 2.43
C ALA A 242 -1.05 42.02 3.07
N THR A 243 0.25 42.36 3.03
CA THR A 243 0.89 43.30 2.07
C THR A 243 2.18 43.95 2.64
N SER A 244 3.19 44.13 1.77
CA SER A 244 4.02 45.36 1.60
C SER A 244 5.42 45.51 2.22
N THR A 245 6.43 45.28 1.36
CA THR A 245 7.58 46.16 1.00
C THR A 245 8.53 46.80 2.03
N LYS A 246 9.82 46.39 1.96
CA LYS A 246 11.01 47.16 1.48
C LYS A 246 12.29 47.00 2.36
N PRO A 247 13.50 46.82 1.78
CA PRO A 247 14.78 46.57 2.47
C PRO A 247 15.69 47.84 2.54
N PRO A 248 17.00 47.73 2.83
CA PRO A 248 17.72 47.14 3.98
C PRO A 248 18.66 48.17 4.64
N THR A 249 19.16 47.93 5.87
CA THR A 249 20.49 48.45 6.25
C THR A 249 21.11 47.71 7.44
N THR A 250 22.37 47.37 7.22
CA THR A 250 23.38 46.77 8.09
C THR A 250 23.71 47.67 9.28
N SER A 251 23.91 47.07 10.47
CA SER A 251 25.02 47.40 11.37
C SER A 251 25.12 46.38 12.51
N SER A 252 26.34 45.91 12.70
CA SER A 252 26.80 44.97 13.71
C SER A 252 26.78 45.55 15.12
N THR A 253 26.34 44.76 16.11
CA THR A 253 26.78 44.94 17.50
C THR A 253 26.79 43.62 18.26
N THR A 254 27.89 43.40 18.97
CA THR A 254 28.26 42.26 19.79
C THR A 254 27.29 42.01 20.96
N THR A 255 26.89 40.76 21.18
CA THR A 255 26.03 40.36 22.31
C THR A 255 26.53 39.11 23.04
N ALA A 256 26.36 39.19 24.37
CA ALA A 256 26.62 38.22 25.44
C ALA A 256 26.11 36.79 25.18
N PRO A 257 26.58 35.77 25.95
CA PRO A 257 26.21 34.36 25.71
C PRO A 257 24.70 34.13 25.85
N VAL A 258 24.08 33.70 24.75
CA VAL A 258 22.66 33.35 24.64
C VAL A 258 22.42 32.01 25.32
N CYS A 259 21.38 31.93 26.17
CA CYS A 259 20.90 30.65 26.68
C CYS A 259 20.25 29.86 25.53
N THR A 260 20.92 28.79 25.11
CA THR A 260 20.44 27.84 24.11
C THR A 260 19.67 26.71 24.77
N THR A 261 18.44 26.47 24.32
CA THR A 261 17.68 25.26 24.68
C THR A 261 17.76 24.28 23.51
N THR A 262 18.21 23.06 23.81
CA THR A 262 18.32 21.99 22.82
C THR A 262 17.08 21.12 22.91
N THR A 263 16.21 21.17 21.91
CA THR A 263 15.07 20.25 21.82
C THR A 263 15.46 19.13 20.86
N VAL A 264 15.54 17.91 21.36
CA VAL A 264 15.79 16.72 20.54
C VAL A 264 14.42 16.21 20.08
N THR A 265 14.09 16.45 18.82
CA THR A 265 12.92 15.80 18.20
C THR A 265 13.31 14.34 17.93
N PRO A 266 12.64 13.34 18.55
CA PRO A 266 12.98 11.94 18.32
C PRO A 266 12.85 11.62 16.83
N SER A 267 13.76 10.81 16.30
CA SER A 267 13.59 10.29 14.96
C SER A 267 12.25 9.55 14.84
N LYS A 268 11.58 9.72 13.70
CA LYS A 268 10.29 9.09 13.40
C LYS A 268 10.36 7.55 13.38
N CYS A 269 11.57 6.97 13.35
CA CYS A 269 11.84 5.53 13.33
C CYS A 269 13.06 5.21 14.21
N GLU A 270 13.03 4.10 14.95
CA GLU A 270 14.19 3.62 15.73
C GLU A 270 15.14 2.76 14.89
N TYR A 271 14.58 2.01 13.93
CA TYR A 271 15.32 1.20 12.96
C TYR A 271 14.68 1.37 11.58
N LYS A 272 15.45 1.66 10.54
CA LYS A 272 14.94 1.85 9.18
C LYS A 272 15.48 0.78 8.25
N VAL A 273 14.64 0.17 7.42
CA VAL A 273 15.06 -0.78 6.38
C VAL A 273 14.29 -0.48 5.09
N GLY A 274 14.98 0.04 4.07
CA GLY A 274 14.32 0.50 2.85
C GLY A 274 13.20 1.51 3.14
N LYS A 275 11.98 1.17 2.70
CA LYS A 275 10.74 1.92 2.96
C LYS A 275 10.13 1.65 4.34
N TRP A 276 10.57 0.61 5.04
CA TRP A 276 10.06 0.23 6.35
C TRP A 276 10.77 0.94 7.51
N CYS A 277 10.04 1.19 8.60
CA CYS A 277 10.45 2.06 9.69
C CYS A 277 9.94 1.58 11.05
N SER A 278 10.77 0.94 11.88
CA SER A 278 10.30 0.38 13.15
C SER A 278 9.74 1.45 14.10
N ASN A 279 8.65 1.10 14.79
CA ASN A 279 8.25 1.77 16.01
C ASN A 279 9.39 1.72 17.03
N PRO A 280 9.51 2.75 17.88
CA PRO A 280 10.46 2.72 18.97
C PRO A 280 10.21 1.53 19.90
N VAL A 281 11.26 0.80 20.22
CA VAL A 281 11.24 -0.23 21.25
C VAL A 281 11.02 0.47 22.60
N PRO A 282 10.05 0.07 23.43
CA PRO A 282 9.79 0.74 24.71
C PRO A 282 11.01 0.73 25.62
N GLU A 283 11.13 1.72 26.50
CA GLU A 283 12.14 1.74 27.55
C GLU A 283 11.87 0.66 28.61
N TRP A 284 12.92 0.15 29.25
CA TRP A 284 12.84 -0.82 30.34
C TRP A 284 13.80 -0.49 31.48
N LYS A 285 13.49 -1.02 32.66
CA LYS A 285 14.30 -0.87 33.88
C LYS A 285 14.48 -2.17 34.67
N ASP A 286 13.78 -3.22 34.24
CA ASP A 286 13.75 -4.51 34.90
C ASP A 286 13.54 -5.61 33.85
N LYS A 287 13.73 -6.86 34.28
CA LYS A 287 13.66 -8.01 33.37
C LYS A 287 12.28 -8.18 32.74
N SER A 288 11.20 -7.88 33.46
CA SER A 288 9.84 -8.02 32.94
C SER A 288 9.54 -6.97 31.87
N SER A 289 9.87 -5.70 32.13
CA SER A 289 9.72 -4.62 31.13
C SER A 289 10.65 -4.82 29.92
N CYS A 290 11.84 -5.37 30.12
CA CYS A 290 12.77 -5.73 29.03
C CYS A 290 12.17 -6.80 28.10
N LEU A 291 11.58 -7.86 28.66
CA LEU A 291 10.95 -8.93 27.87
C LEU A 291 9.73 -8.43 27.08
N VAL A 292 9.00 -7.45 27.60
CA VAL A 292 7.95 -6.75 26.85
C VAL A 292 8.54 -5.99 25.66
N SER A 293 9.64 -5.27 25.85
CA SER A 293 10.34 -4.57 24.78
C SER A 293 10.89 -5.51 23.71
N PHE A 294 11.47 -6.65 24.10
CA PHE A 294 11.82 -7.73 23.18
C PHE A 294 10.61 -8.18 22.35
N SER A 295 9.47 -8.42 23.00
CA SER A 295 8.25 -8.87 22.34
C SER A 295 7.82 -7.89 21.25
N GLN A 296 7.81 -6.59 21.55
CA GLN A 296 7.46 -5.56 20.56
C GLN A 296 8.49 -5.41 19.44
N CYS A 297 9.77 -5.65 19.71
CA CYS A 297 10.79 -5.70 18.67
C CYS A 297 10.52 -6.88 17.72
N LEU A 298 10.32 -8.09 18.27
CA LEU A 298 10.19 -9.28 17.45
C LEU A 298 8.92 -9.28 16.57
N LEU A 299 7.80 -8.76 17.07
CA LEU A 299 6.53 -8.67 16.31
C LEU A 299 6.62 -7.76 15.08
N GLN A 300 7.60 -6.86 15.04
CA GLN A 300 7.84 -5.97 13.93
C GLN A 300 8.68 -6.61 12.81
N SER A 301 9.28 -7.79 13.04
CA SER A 301 10.11 -8.49 12.05
C SER A 301 9.34 -8.84 10.77
N THR A 302 8.14 -9.41 10.92
CA THR A 302 7.28 -9.74 9.78
C THR A 302 6.90 -8.50 8.98
N SER A 303 6.59 -7.39 9.65
CA SER A 303 6.28 -6.12 9.00
C SER A 303 7.48 -5.61 8.18
N CYS A 304 8.70 -5.79 8.68
CA CYS A 304 9.91 -5.44 7.93
C CYS A 304 9.98 -6.19 6.61
N PHE A 305 9.85 -7.53 6.63
CA PHE A 305 9.91 -8.33 5.41
C PHE A 305 8.79 -7.99 4.42
N LEU A 306 7.58 -7.65 4.90
CA LEU A 306 6.47 -7.27 4.03
C LEU A 306 6.63 -5.89 3.37
N LYS A 307 7.27 -4.95 4.05
CA LYS A 307 7.19 -3.52 3.67
C LYS A 307 8.53 -2.92 3.27
N ALA A 308 9.65 -3.60 3.49
CA ALA A 308 10.98 -3.12 3.13
C ALA A 308 11.21 -3.14 1.61
N GLY A 309 10.72 -4.17 0.90
CA GLY A 309 10.97 -4.41 -0.52
C GLY A 309 12.38 -4.96 -0.79
N LEU A 310 12.58 -5.74 -1.86
CA LEU A 310 13.89 -6.27 -2.24
C LEU A 310 14.69 -5.21 -3.03
N PRO A 311 16.00 -4.99 -2.77
CA PRO A 311 16.90 -5.79 -1.93
C PRO A 311 16.91 -5.42 -0.44
N ASP A 312 16.26 -4.33 -0.02
CA ASP A 312 16.31 -3.83 1.36
C ASP A 312 15.79 -4.84 2.40
N ALA A 313 14.83 -5.69 2.04
CA ALA A 313 14.27 -6.74 2.88
C ALA A 313 15.34 -7.73 3.42
N LEU A 314 16.51 -7.82 2.76
CA LEU A 314 17.64 -8.59 3.27
C LEU A 314 18.20 -8.00 4.59
N SER A 315 18.05 -6.70 4.83
CA SER A 315 18.45 -6.08 6.08
C SER A 315 17.44 -6.35 7.22
N CYS A 316 16.24 -6.89 6.93
CA CYS A 316 15.30 -7.32 7.96
C CYS A 316 15.80 -8.55 8.75
N PHE A 317 16.72 -9.34 8.19
CA PHE A 317 17.43 -10.37 8.94
C PHE A 317 18.27 -9.75 10.07
N GLN A 318 18.96 -8.63 9.80
CA GLN A 318 19.76 -7.93 10.81
C GLN A 318 18.88 -7.30 11.90
N TYR A 319 17.70 -6.79 11.53
CA TYR A 319 16.70 -6.33 12.49
C TYR A 319 16.23 -7.47 13.40
N THR A 320 15.92 -8.63 12.82
CA THR A 320 15.47 -9.81 13.57
C THR A 320 16.55 -10.34 14.52
N GLU A 321 17.82 -10.34 14.07
CA GLU A 321 18.97 -10.66 14.92
C GLU A 321 19.13 -9.66 16.07
N TRP A 322 18.92 -8.37 15.82
CA TRP A 322 18.97 -7.33 16.84
C TRP A 322 17.88 -7.54 17.92
N CYS A 323 16.65 -7.87 17.52
CA CYS A 323 15.59 -8.25 18.46
C CYS A 323 15.93 -9.53 19.24
N THR A 324 16.59 -10.50 18.61
CA THR A 324 17.02 -11.73 19.29
C THR A 324 18.14 -11.46 20.29
N ALA A 325 19.05 -10.53 19.99
CA ALA A 325 20.06 -10.08 20.95
C ALA A 325 19.43 -9.40 22.17
N LEU A 326 18.31 -8.69 21.97
CA LEU A 326 17.54 -8.10 23.07
C LEU A 326 16.97 -9.18 23.99
N ASP A 327 16.41 -10.26 23.46
CA ASP A 327 15.94 -11.40 24.28
C ASP A 327 17.06 -11.97 25.17
N LEU A 328 18.20 -12.30 24.56
CA LEU A 328 19.35 -12.84 25.28
C LEU A 328 19.85 -11.88 26.36
N TYR A 329 19.86 -10.57 26.06
CA TYR A 329 20.19 -9.53 27.02
C TYR A 329 19.20 -9.49 28.18
N CYS A 330 17.89 -9.49 27.92
CA CYS A 330 16.85 -9.51 28.94
C CYS A 330 16.94 -10.76 29.84
N LEU A 331 17.27 -11.92 29.26
CA LEU A 331 17.35 -13.17 30.00
C LEU A 331 18.61 -13.28 30.87
N THR A 332 19.76 -12.82 30.37
CA THR A 332 21.08 -13.16 30.94
C THR A 332 21.90 -11.97 31.47
N LYS A 333 21.63 -10.74 31.02
CA LYS A 333 22.45 -9.56 31.33
C LYS A 333 21.69 -8.41 31.99
N CYS A 334 20.37 -8.40 31.90
CA CYS A 334 19.50 -7.45 32.60
C CYS A 334 19.48 -7.75 34.12
N VAL A 335 20.40 -7.14 34.86
CA VAL A 335 20.46 -7.20 36.33
C VAL A 335 20.88 -5.84 36.88
N GLY A 336 20.19 -5.38 37.94
CA GLY A 336 20.52 -4.12 38.62
C GLY A 336 20.42 -2.90 37.70
N THR A 337 21.32 -1.93 37.87
CA THR A 337 21.34 -0.67 37.12
C THR A 337 21.83 -0.79 35.68
N ALA A 338 22.29 -1.98 35.26
CA ALA A 338 22.73 -2.24 33.90
C ALA A 338 21.60 -2.81 33.01
N CYS A 339 20.36 -2.86 33.52
CA CYS A 339 19.16 -3.26 32.78
C CYS A 339 18.42 -2.04 32.24
N ASP A 340 18.90 -1.53 31.12
CA ASP A 340 18.37 -0.35 30.46
C ASP A 340 18.68 -0.39 28.96
N LYS A 341 17.87 0.31 28.17
CA LYS A 341 17.98 0.34 26.71
C LYS A 341 19.30 0.95 26.21
N PRO A 342 19.81 2.07 26.76
CA PRO A 342 21.12 2.60 26.38
C PRO A 342 22.27 1.58 26.54
N THR A 343 22.32 0.85 27.65
CA THR A 343 23.33 -0.19 27.89
C THR A 343 23.23 -1.31 26.87
N PHE A 344 22.02 -1.71 26.47
CA PHE A 344 21.80 -2.69 25.41
C PHE A 344 22.29 -2.16 24.05
N ILE A 345 21.84 -0.98 23.61
CA ILE A 345 22.22 -0.39 22.32
C ILE A 345 23.74 -0.22 22.22
N LYS A 346 24.41 0.15 23.32
CA LYS A 346 25.88 0.25 23.35
C LYS A 346 26.58 -1.09 23.11
N LYS A 347 26.01 -2.20 23.60
CA LYS A 347 26.57 -3.56 23.44
C LYS A 347 26.18 -4.21 22.12
N SER A 348 24.96 -3.93 21.66
CA SER A 348 24.33 -4.50 20.48
C SER A 348 23.77 -3.34 19.64
N PRO A 349 24.65 -2.56 18.97
CA PRO A 349 24.18 -1.49 18.12
C PRO A 349 23.37 -2.05 16.94
N PRO A 350 22.27 -1.39 16.54
CA PRO A 350 21.52 -1.78 15.35
C PRO A 350 22.43 -1.73 14.12
N LYS A 351 22.27 -2.70 13.20
CA LYS A 351 23.13 -2.85 12.02
C LYS A 351 22.33 -2.70 10.72
N GLY A 352 22.82 -1.90 9.78
CA GLY A 352 22.12 -1.68 8.51
C GLY A 352 20.96 -0.70 8.62
N GLY A 353 20.51 -0.23 7.46
CA GLY A 353 19.54 0.87 7.35
C GLY A 353 20.18 2.25 7.46
N ASN A 354 19.72 3.20 6.64
CA ASN A 354 20.08 4.62 6.78
C ASN A 354 19.80 5.05 8.24
N PRO A 355 20.82 5.40 9.06
CA PRO A 355 20.61 5.74 10.46
C PRO A 355 19.59 6.87 10.55
N PRO A 356 18.64 6.83 11.51
CA PRO A 356 17.75 7.95 11.73
C PRO A 356 18.59 9.17 12.09
N THR A 357 18.64 10.16 11.20
CA THR A 357 19.33 11.42 11.46
C THR A 357 18.51 12.22 12.46
N THR A 358 18.98 12.25 13.71
CA THR A 358 18.44 13.15 14.73
C THR A 358 18.68 14.58 14.29
N GLN A 359 17.61 15.35 14.06
CA GLN A 359 17.74 16.78 13.81
C GLN A 359 17.84 17.50 15.15
N THR A 360 19.00 18.09 15.41
CA THR A 360 19.21 18.97 16.55
C THR A 360 18.92 20.40 16.10
N SER A 361 17.80 20.98 16.56
CA SER A 361 17.54 22.40 16.38
C SER A 361 17.87 23.14 17.68
N THR A 362 18.76 24.13 17.58
CA THR A 362 19.09 25.05 18.68
C THR A 362 18.33 26.35 18.46
N THR A 363 17.40 26.68 19.35
CA THR A 363 16.68 27.95 19.31
C THR A 363 17.14 28.85 20.46
N ALA A 364 17.36 30.14 20.17
CA ALA A 364 17.64 31.16 21.17
C ALA A 364 16.36 31.46 21.98
N CYS A 365 16.42 31.42 23.30
CA CYS A 365 15.25 31.75 24.12
C CYS A 365 14.85 33.23 23.93
N PRO A 366 13.55 33.57 23.87
CA PRO A 366 13.12 34.96 23.92
C PRO A 366 13.49 35.57 25.28
N THR A 367 14.20 36.70 25.25
CA THR A 367 14.66 37.45 26.41
C THR A 367 13.46 38.01 27.17
N THR A 368 12.90 37.24 28.10
CA THR A 368 11.95 37.74 29.08
C THR A 368 12.58 37.62 30.45
N VAL A 369 12.58 38.74 31.17
CA VAL A 369 13.22 38.93 32.47
C VAL A 369 12.84 37.82 33.45
N VAL A 370 13.87 37.25 34.06
CA VAL A 370 13.80 36.24 35.12
C VAL A 370 12.93 36.74 36.27
N THR A 371 11.81 36.07 36.52
CA THR A 371 11.32 35.90 37.89
C THR A 371 11.44 34.42 38.22
N THR A 372 12.35 34.11 39.14
CA THR A 372 12.67 32.76 39.58
C THR A 372 11.46 32.12 40.28
N THR A 373 10.90 31.08 39.66
CA THR A 373 10.16 30.06 40.40
C THR A 373 10.68 28.69 39.98
N LYS A 374 11.30 27.97 40.92
CA LYS A 374 11.80 26.61 40.73
C LYS A 374 10.61 25.68 40.50
N THR A 375 10.25 25.44 39.25
CA THR A 375 9.38 24.32 38.88
C THR A 375 10.24 23.24 38.25
N LYS A 376 10.31 22.10 38.94
CA LYS A 376 10.98 20.89 38.50
C LYS A 376 10.20 20.33 37.32
N THR A 377 10.54 20.73 36.11
CA THR A 377 9.93 20.18 34.89
C THR A 377 10.41 18.74 34.73
N THR A 378 9.57 17.83 35.20
CA THR A 378 9.67 16.42 34.90
C THR A 378 9.11 16.27 33.49
N THR A 379 9.98 16.08 32.50
CA THR A 379 9.57 15.68 31.15
C THR A 379 9.01 14.26 31.24
N THR A 380 7.71 14.16 31.52
CA THR A 380 6.95 12.94 31.30
C THR A 380 6.80 12.77 29.78
N PRO A 381 7.34 11.71 29.17
CA PRO A 381 7.05 11.39 27.78
C PRO A 381 5.54 11.23 27.63
N ALA A 382 4.97 11.73 26.53
CA ALA A 382 3.59 11.46 26.18
C ALA A 382 3.35 9.93 26.24
N PRO A 383 2.32 9.46 26.96
CA PRO A 383 2.07 8.04 27.06
C PRO A 383 1.54 7.58 25.70
N THR A 384 2.35 6.84 24.94
CA THR A 384 1.80 5.94 23.93
C THR A 384 0.98 4.90 24.69
N SER A 385 -0.34 5.10 24.73
CA SER A 385 -1.29 4.20 25.39
C SER A 385 -1.48 2.89 24.62
N SER A 386 -0.41 2.33 24.05
CA SER A 386 -0.45 1.02 23.41
C SER A 386 -0.18 -0.03 24.47
N CYS A 387 -1.21 -0.81 24.77
CA CYS A 387 -1.06 -1.99 25.58
C CYS A 387 0.12 -2.85 25.09
N PRO A 388 1.11 -3.15 25.94
CA PRO A 388 2.23 -3.98 25.52
C PRO A 388 1.74 -5.39 25.18
N VAL A 389 2.16 -5.90 24.02
CA VAL A 389 1.80 -7.26 23.61
C VAL A 389 2.48 -8.27 24.56
N PRO A 390 1.77 -9.29 25.05
CA PRO A 390 2.37 -10.34 25.86
C PRO A 390 3.47 -11.10 25.09
N THR A 391 4.34 -11.79 25.84
CA THR A 391 5.50 -12.53 25.33
C THR A 391 5.13 -13.38 24.10
N PRO A 392 5.96 -13.39 23.03
CA PRO A 392 5.71 -14.13 21.81
C PRO A 392 5.88 -15.64 22.04
N THR A 393 4.98 -16.24 22.82
CA THR A 393 4.76 -17.68 22.77
C THR A 393 3.90 -17.94 21.53
N GLY A 394 4.54 -17.89 20.35
CA GLY A 394 3.88 -18.11 19.07
C GLY A 394 2.95 -19.31 19.16
N ILE A 395 1.67 -19.08 18.89
CA ILE A 395 0.64 -20.12 18.94
C ILE A 395 0.85 -21.12 17.80
N CYS A 396 1.36 -20.63 16.68
CA CYS A 396 1.65 -21.42 15.49
C CYS A 396 3.04 -22.04 15.58
N THR A 397 3.17 -23.24 15.02
CA THR A 397 4.40 -24.02 15.05
C THR A 397 5.09 -23.99 13.70
N GLN A 398 6.38 -23.63 13.69
CA GLN A 398 7.24 -23.81 12.52
C GLN A 398 7.47 -25.32 12.30
N PRO A 399 7.19 -25.86 11.10
CA PRO A 399 7.44 -27.27 10.81
C PRO A 399 8.94 -27.62 10.79
N THR A 400 9.24 -28.92 10.84
CA THR A 400 10.59 -29.47 10.68
C THR A 400 10.62 -30.43 9.51
N ASN A 401 11.62 -30.30 8.64
CA ASN A 401 11.84 -31.23 7.54
C ASN A 401 13.33 -31.42 7.30
N LYS A 402 13.80 -32.67 7.47
CA LYS A 402 15.23 -33.00 7.30
C LYS A 402 15.69 -32.91 5.85
N LYS A 403 14.82 -33.18 4.87
CA LYS A 403 15.17 -33.15 3.45
C LYS A 403 15.54 -31.74 2.99
N TYR A 404 14.75 -30.75 3.40
CA TYR A 404 14.96 -29.34 3.06
C TYR A 404 15.70 -28.56 4.16
N GLY A 405 16.04 -29.22 5.27
CA GLY A 405 16.91 -28.68 6.31
C GLY A 405 16.31 -27.57 7.18
N TYR A 406 14.98 -27.37 7.16
CA TYR A 406 14.30 -26.38 8.01
C TYR A 406 13.75 -26.98 9.31
N ALA A 407 13.70 -26.15 10.35
CA ALA A 407 13.23 -26.48 11.70
C ALA A 407 12.82 -25.19 12.45
N PRO A 408 12.19 -25.26 13.64
CA PRO A 408 12.05 -24.11 14.53
C PRO A 408 13.39 -23.38 14.75
N GLY A 409 13.39 -22.06 14.54
CA GLY A 409 14.61 -21.23 14.60
C GLY A 409 15.51 -21.32 13.35
N LYS A 410 15.18 -22.17 12.38
CA LYS A 410 15.88 -22.30 11.10
C LYS A 410 14.87 -22.50 9.95
N PRO A 411 14.05 -21.49 9.62
CA PRO A 411 13.10 -21.57 8.51
C PRO A 411 13.81 -21.48 7.14
N VAL A 412 13.08 -21.73 6.05
CA VAL A 412 13.63 -21.62 4.69
C VAL A 412 13.96 -20.16 4.41
N GLY A 413 15.13 -19.91 3.83
CA GLY A 413 15.60 -18.55 3.56
C GLY A 413 15.78 -17.65 4.79
N GLY A 414 15.70 -18.20 6.01
CA GLY A 414 15.69 -17.41 7.24
C GLY A 414 14.38 -16.67 7.51
N ILE A 415 13.33 -16.85 6.70
CA ILE A 415 12.06 -16.13 6.81
C ILE A 415 11.21 -16.72 7.95
N PRO A 416 11.02 -16.01 9.08
CA PRO A 416 10.34 -16.55 10.24
C PRO A 416 8.82 -16.66 10.01
N LEU A 417 8.19 -17.65 10.65
CA LEU A 417 6.73 -17.74 10.69
C LEU A 417 6.18 -16.53 11.46
N PRO A 418 5.23 -15.76 10.89
CA PRO A 418 4.59 -14.66 11.59
C PRO A 418 4.02 -15.09 12.94
N ILE A 419 4.21 -14.22 13.93
CA ILE A 419 3.79 -14.53 15.29
C ILE A 419 2.30 -14.27 15.42
N VAL A 420 1.57 -15.34 15.73
CA VAL A 420 0.20 -15.28 16.25
C VAL A 420 0.24 -15.37 17.76
N THR A 421 -0.31 -14.36 18.44
CA THR A 421 -0.39 -14.29 19.90
C THR A 421 -1.64 -13.55 20.33
N CYS A 422 -1.77 -13.24 21.62
CA CYS A 422 -2.94 -12.57 22.18
C CYS A 422 -3.09 -11.15 21.66
N ASN A 423 -4.33 -10.77 21.38
CA ASN A 423 -4.65 -9.44 20.89
C ASN A 423 -4.48 -8.38 21.99
N ASN A 424 -3.62 -7.39 21.72
CA ASN A 424 -3.35 -6.28 22.63
C ASN A 424 -4.38 -5.13 22.54
N ILE A 425 -5.33 -5.17 21.61
CA ILE A 425 -6.36 -4.14 21.45
C ILE A 425 -7.60 -4.52 22.25
N LYS A 426 -7.98 -3.67 23.21
CA LYS A 426 -9.09 -3.94 24.13
C LYS A 426 -10.44 -4.08 23.41
N ASN A 427 -10.70 -3.24 22.42
CA ASN A 427 -11.97 -3.28 21.68
C ASN A 427 -12.11 -4.58 20.90
N ASP A 428 -11.09 -4.97 20.14
CA ASP A 428 -11.05 -6.27 19.45
C ASP A 428 -11.26 -7.42 20.43
N TRP A 429 -10.59 -7.37 21.58
CA TRP A 429 -10.72 -8.39 22.62
C TRP A 429 -12.16 -8.51 23.12
N ASN A 430 -12.79 -7.38 23.43
CA ASN A 430 -14.18 -7.33 23.89
C ASN A 430 -15.15 -7.84 22.82
N ASN A 431 -14.80 -7.69 21.54
CA ASN A 431 -15.55 -8.24 20.40
C ASN A 431 -15.27 -9.74 20.15
N GLY A 432 -14.48 -10.39 21.02
CA GLY A 432 -14.18 -11.82 20.93
C GLY A 432 -12.95 -12.17 20.09
N ASN A 433 -12.27 -11.17 19.49
CA ASN A 433 -11.05 -11.35 18.71
C ASN A 433 -9.82 -11.43 19.62
N VAL A 434 -9.66 -12.59 20.26
CA VAL A 434 -8.62 -12.83 21.27
C VAL A 434 -7.23 -13.10 20.70
N PHE A 435 -7.12 -13.44 19.42
CA PHE A 435 -5.86 -13.70 18.73
C PHE A 435 -5.57 -12.63 17.68
N LYS A 436 -4.28 -12.35 17.46
CA LYS A 436 -3.79 -11.38 16.47
C LYS A 436 -2.52 -11.90 15.81
N MET A 437 -2.43 -11.71 14.50
CA MET A 437 -1.24 -12.01 13.71
C MET A 437 -0.52 -10.69 13.41
N TYR A 438 0.70 -10.52 13.91
CA TYR A 438 1.39 -9.23 13.81
C TYR A 438 2.18 -9.13 12.49
N THR A 439 1.65 -8.35 11.57
CA THR A 439 2.21 -8.11 10.23
C THR A 439 2.46 -6.64 9.93
N ASP A 440 2.04 -5.74 10.82
CA ASP A 440 2.18 -4.29 10.67
C ASP A 440 2.74 -3.64 11.93
N GLN A 441 3.39 -2.49 11.77
CA GLN A 441 3.90 -1.70 12.89
C GLN A 441 2.75 -1.18 13.75
N ASN A 442 1.65 -0.75 13.14
CA ASN A 442 0.44 -0.39 13.84
C ASN A 442 -0.40 -1.64 14.09
N SER A 443 -0.49 -2.06 15.35
CA SER A 443 -1.26 -3.25 15.74
C SER A 443 -2.75 -3.20 15.38
N GLN A 444 -3.29 -2.03 15.02
CA GLN A 444 -4.67 -1.88 14.52
C GLN A 444 -4.84 -2.43 13.09
N ASN A 445 -3.77 -2.41 12.29
CA ASN A 445 -3.77 -2.89 10.91
C ASN A 445 -3.52 -4.40 10.82
N CYS A 446 -3.20 -5.04 11.93
CA CYS A 446 -2.90 -6.46 12.01
C CYS A 446 -4.19 -7.31 11.98
N PRO A 447 -4.23 -8.42 11.21
CA PRO A 447 -5.36 -9.34 11.21
C PRO A 447 -5.71 -9.88 12.60
N THR A 448 -7.01 -10.02 12.86
CA THR A 448 -7.55 -10.45 14.17
C THR A 448 -8.47 -11.64 14.03
N TYR A 449 -8.51 -12.49 15.05
CA TYR A 449 -9.20 -13.77 14.98
C TYR A 449 -9.92 -14.07 16.30
N THR A 450 -11.13 -14.60 16.15
CA THR A 450 -11.89 -15.14 17.27
C THR A 450 -11.28 -16.44 17.78
N ARG A 451 -11.66 -16.85 19.00
CA ARG A 451 -11.12 -18.09 19.61
C ARG A 451 -11.26 -19.34 18.71
N PRO A 452 -12.42 -19.61 18.06
CA PRO A 452 -12.56 -20.76 17.16
C PRO A 452 -11.70 -20.68 15.89
N LYS A 453 -11.20 -19.49 15.55
CA LYS A 453 -10.40 -19.22 14.33
C LYS A 453 -8.90 -19.22 14.59
N CYS A 454 -8.45 -19.82 15.70
CA CYS A 454 -7.03 -19.98 16.01
C CYS A 454 -6.26 -20.72 14.90
N SER A 455 -6.83 -21.80 14.36
CA SER A 455 -6.22 -22.54 13.26
C SER A 455 -6.15 -21.70 11.98
N SER A 456 -7.18 -20.92 11.69
CA SER A 456 -7.19 -19.97 10.57
C SER A 456 -6.07 -18.94 10.71
N ALA A 457 -5.86 -18.37 11.90
CA ALA A 457 -4.76 -17.45 12.15
C ALA A 457 -3.39 -18.07 11.82
N CYS A 458 -3.20 -19.35 12.14
CA CYS A 458 -1.96 -20.05 11.81
C CYS A 458 -1.84 -20.45 10.34
N VAL A 459 -2.95 -20.74 9.66
CA VAL A 459 -2.97 -20.94 8.21
C VAL A 459 -2.58 -19.65 7.49
N ASP A 460 -3.10 -18.51 7.93
CA ASP A 460 -2.74 -17.20 7.37
C ASP A 460 -1.28 -16.87 7.66
N ALA A 461 -0.76 -17.20 8.84
CA ALA A 461 0.67 -17.07 9.15
C ALA A 461 1.54 -17.94 8.23
N CYS A 462 1.14 -19.19 7.96
CA CYS A 462 1.83 -20.05 6.99
C CYS A 462 1.83 -19.43 5.59
N LYS A 463 0.70 -18.87 5.14
CA LYS A 463 0.58 -18.21 3.84
C LYS A 463 1.50 -16.98 3.75
N THR A 464 1.49 -16.13 4.78
CA THR A 464 2.37 -14.96 4.84
C THR A 464 3.85 -15.35 4.88
N GLN A 465 4.24 -16.39 5.62
CA GLN A 465 5.62 -16.92 5.59
C GLN A 465 6.01 -17.37 4.18
N PHE A 466 5.12 -18.09 3.51
CA PHE A 466 5.36 -18.59 2.16
C PHE A 466 5.56 -17.45 1.15
N GLN A 467 4.67 -16.45 1.15
CA GLN A 467 4.77 -15.26 0.30
C GLN A 467 6.10 -14.52 0.50
N GLN A 468 6.57 -14.41 1.76
CA GLN A 468 7.86 -13.81 2.06
C GLN A 468 9.04 -14.68 1.64
N CYS A 469 8.91 -16.01 1.73
CA CYS A 469 9.90 -16.95 1.24
C CYS A 469 10.08 -16.78 -0.27
N GLU A 470 8.98 -16.64 -1.01
CA GLU A 470 9.02 -16.38 -2.45
C GLU A 470 9.65 -15.01 -2.76
N SER A 471 9.10 -13.93 -2.22
CA SER A 471 9.49 -12.56 -2.59
C SER A 471 10.87 -12.12 -2.08
N VAL A 472 11.38 -12.74 -1.01
CA VAL A 472 12.71 -12.42 -0.46
C VAL A 472 13.72 -13.48 -0.83
N TYR A 473 13.45 -14.75 -0.52
CA TYR A 473 14.46 -15.80 -0.69
C TYR A 473 14.51 -16.32 -2.13
N THR A 474 13.39 -16.71 -2.73
CA THR A 474 13.42 -17.25 -4.10
C THR A 474 13.82 -16.18 -5.11
N ASP A 475 13.24 -14.98 -5.00
CA ASP A 475 13.59 -13.85 -5.87
C ASP A 475 15.02 -13.35 -5.62
N GLY A 476 15.48 -13.39 -4.38
CA GLY A 476 16.88 -13.17 -4.06
C GLY A 476 17.78 -14.20 -4.75
N CYS A 477 17.41 -15.48 -4.78
CA CYS A 477 18.17 -16.51 -5.51
C CYS A 477 18.16 -16.26 -7.02
N LYS A 478 17.01 -15.87 -7.60
CA LYS A 478 16.90 -15.49 -9.03
C LYS A 478 17.84 -14.33 -9.38
N LYS A 479 17.97 -13.36 -8.47
CA LYS A 479 18.84 -12.18 -8.62
C LYS A 479 20.30 -12.41 -8.19
N GLY A 480 20.68 -13.64 -7.83
CA GLY A 480 22.04 -13.99 -7.41
C GLY A 480 22.45 -13.42 -6.04
N LEU A 481 21.49 -12.99 -5.21
CA LEU A 481 21.72 -12.48 -3.86
C LEU A 481 21.95 -13.61 -2.83
N PHE A 482 21.57 -14.84 -3.17
CA PHE A 482 21.81 -16.04 -2.38
C PHE A 482 22.52 -17.11 -3.21
N ASN A 483 23.40 -17.88 -2.56
CA ASN A 483 24.15 -18.98 -3.17
C ASN A 483 23.32 -20.28 -3.22
N SER A 484 22.12 -20.22 -3.76
CA SER A 484 21.24 -21.39 -3.93
C SER A 484 20.51 -21.32 -5.27
N PRO A 485 20.32 -22.44 -5.98
CA PRO A 485 19.50 -22.45 -7.19
C PRO A 485 18.08 -22.03 -6.87
N TRP A 486 17.50 -21.11 -7.66
CA TRP A 486 16.16 -20.58 -7.39
C TRP A 486 15.08 -21.68 -7.33
N LYS A 487 15.20 -22.73 -8.14
CA LYS A 487 14.26 -23.87 -8.16
C LYS A 487 14.30 -24.67 -6.86
N ASP A 488 15.47 -24.81 -6.26
CA ASP A 488 15.62 -25.51 -4.98
C ASP A 488 15.07 -24.67 -3.83
N ALA A 489 15.27 -23.35 -3.90
CA ALA A 489 14.68 -22.40 -2.95
C ALA A 489 13.15 -22.43 -3.01
N ASP A 490 12.57 -22.36 -4.22
CA ASP A 490 11.12 -22.46 -4.46
C ASP A 490 10.54 -23.77 -3.92
N ALA A 491 11.15 -24.90 -4.27
CA ALA A 491 10.74 -26.21 -3.77
C ALA A 491 10.82 -26.31 -2.22
N ALA A 492 11.81 -25.67 -1.60
CA ALA A 492 11.92 -25.61 -0.15
C ALA A 492 10.82 -24.73 0.48
N CYS A 493 10.51 -23.57 -0.11
CA CYS A 493 9.42 -22.69 0.33
C CYS A 493 8.07 -23.44 0.27
N GLN A 494 7.79 -24.11 -0.85
CA GLN A 494 6.56 -24.89 -1.03
C GLN A 494 6.46 -26.06 -0.05
N ALA A 495 7.56 -26.79 0.18
CA ALA A 495 7.59 -27.85 1.16
C ALA A 495 7.30 -27.33 2.58
N GLN A 496 7.92 -26.20 2.95
CA GLN A 496 7.69 -25.57 4.24
C GLN A 496 6.25 -25.10 4.41
N TYR A 497 5.64 -24.54 3.38
CA TYR A 497 4.23 -24.11 3.41
C TYR A 497 3.29 -25.30 3.66
N ASN A 498 3.44 -26.38 2.90
CA ASN A 498 2.61 -27.59 3.03
C ASN A 498 2.77 -28.26 4.41
N ASP A 499 3.99 -28.35 4.91
CA ASP A 499 4.24 -28.88 6.26
C ASP A 499 3.65 -27.95 7.33
N CYS A 500 3.71 -26.63 7.13
CA CYS A 500 3.14 -25.64 8.04
C CYS A 500 1.62 -25.75 8.13
N LEU A 501 0.93 -25.90 6.99
CA LEU A 501 -0.52 -26.13 6.97
C LEU A 501 -0.89 -27.42 7.72
N THR A 502 -0.11 -28.48 7.50
CA THR A 502 -0.37 -29.80 8.11
C THR A 502 -0.28 -29.76 9.63
N ILE A 503 0.76 -29.12 10.18
CA ILE A 503 0.97 -29.06 11.62
C ILE A 503 0.03 -28.07 12.32
N ASN A 504 -0.42 -27.02 11.62
CA ASN A 504 -1.21 -25.95 12.22
C ASN A 504 -2.73 -26.03 12.01
N LYS A 505 -3.23 -26.88 11.09
CA LYS A 505 -4.67 -26.97 10.73
C LYS A 505 -5.64 -27.20 11.89
N ASN A 506 -5.18 -27.81 12.99
CA ASN A 506 -6.00 -28.16 14.15
C ASN A 506 -5.59 -27.43 15.44
N VAL A 507 -4.77 -26.38 15.35
CA VAL A 507 -4.35 -25.61 16.52
C VAL A 507 -5.54 -24.84 17.10
N LYS A 508 -5.77 -24.98 18.41
CA LYS A 508 -6.92 -24.39 19.13
C LYS A 508 -6.56 -23.21 20.03
N GLY A 509 -5.28 -22.98 20.29
CA GLY A 509 -4.83 -21.95 21.24
C GLY A 509 -5.34 -22.20 22.68
N ASP A 510 -5.64 -23.46 23.03
CA ASP A 510 -6.24 -23.83 24.31
C ASP A 510 -5.35 -23.39 25.49
N GLY A 511 -5.95 -22.71 26.47
CA GLY A 511 -5.22 -22.15 27.62
C GLY A 511 -4.43 -20.88 27.34
N LYS A 512 -4.38 -20.41 26.08
CA LYS A 512 -3.77 -19.11 25.72
C LYS A 512 -4.83 -18.02 25.65
N CYS A 513 -4.39 -16.80 25.95
CA CYS A 513 -5.22 -15.60 25.84
C CYS A 513 -6.54 -15.75 26.61
N THR A 514 -6.48 -16.25 27.84
CA THR A 514 -7.66 -16.45 28.72
C THR A 514 -8.08 -15.15 29.39
N THR A 515 -7.12 -14.25 29.65
CA THR A 515 -7.34 -12.91 30.19
C THR A 515 -6.71 -11.89 29.27
N TRP A 516 -7.37 -10.73 29.11
CA TRP A 516 -6.73 -9.58 28.49
C TRP A 516 -5.79 -8.98 29.53
N THR A 517 -4.49 -9.04 29.26
CA THR A 517 -3.48 -8.51 30.17
C THR A 517 -2.80 -7.33 29.50
N CYS A 518 -2.88 -6.21 30.20
CA CYS A 518 -2.27 -4.92 29.94
C CYS A 518 -1.86 -4.36 31.30
#